data_AF-A0A8J7MMW4-F1
#
_entry.id   AF-A0A8J7MMW4-F1
#
_cell.length_a   1.000
_cell.length_b   1.000
_cell.length_c   1.000
_cell.angle_alpha   90.00
_cell.angle_beta   90.00
_cell.angle_gamma   90.00
#
_symmetry.space_group_name_H-M   'P 1'
#
loop_
_entity.id
_entity.type
_entity.pdbx_description
1 polymer ?
#
loop_
_entity_poly.entity_id
_entity_poly.type
_entity_poly.pdbx_seq_one_letter_code
_entity_poly.pdbx_strand_id
1 'polypeptide(L)'
;MLQNNKIQYPLICFLFLLIIGCGDSGNNSQECKYKPPTAIFENIKGFTNHSFEVRGQEAVEKISVPEMNLSIELYQSGCNALQQEYRMLLNGTYPLNTPPDVCAMDIAEIFYNLSQQAPNELGLLQQWAGAIKTDAKAFQYNEKVLFQGSGVSAEINKTHQTKSAMLTIIFSQ
;
A
#
# COMPACT_ATOMS: atom_id res chain seq x y z
N MET A 1 -42.69 -83.05 -33.54
CA MET A 1 -41.23 -83.19 -33.39
C MET A 1 -40.62 -81.79 -33.37
N LEU A 2 -40.07 -81.41 -32.21
CA LEU A 2 -38.86 -80.59 -31.97
C LEU A 2 -38.77 -79.19 -32.61
N GLN A 3 -38.92 -78.13 -31.79
CA GLN A 3 -37.84 -77.23 -31.31
C GLN A 3 -37.36 -76.24 -32.41
N ASN A 4 -37.33 -74.91 -32.24
CA ASN A 4 -36.81 -74.14 -31.11
C ASN A 4 -37.24 -72.66 -31.19
N ASN A 5 -37.63 -72.12 -30.04
CA ASN A 5 -37.69 -70.69 -29.73
C ASN A 5 -36.28 -70.09 -29.66
N LYS A 6 -36.09 -68.86 -30.15
CA LYS A 6 -35.13 -67.90 -29.57
C LYS A 6 -35.69 -66.47 -29.64
N ILE A 7 -36.41 -66.13 -28.58
CA ILE A 7 -36.69 -64.75 -28.17
C ILE A 7 -35.40 -64.23 -27.53
N GLN A 8 -34.83 -63.14 -28.05
CA GLN A 8 -33.65 -62.48 -27.49
C GLN A 8 -34.00 -61.04 -27.09
N TYR A 9 -34.30 -60.86 -25.81
CA TYR A 9 -34.03 -59.66 -25.01
C TYR A 9 -33.57 -60.23 -23.66
N PRO A 10 -32.50 -59.72 -23.01
CA PRO A 10 -32.52 -58.36 -22.46
C PRO A 10 -31.13 -57.69 -22.35
N LEU A 11 -31.06 -56.36 -22.23
CA LEU A 11 -30.07 -55.72 -21.35
C LEU A 11 -30.48 -54.27 -21.04
N ILE A 12 -31.09 -54.10 -19.87
CA ILE A 12 -31.19 -52.82 -19.16
C ILE A 12 -30.01 -52.78 -18.19
N CYS A 13 -29.08 -51.85 -18.40
CA CYS A 13 -28.10 -51.30 -17.44
C CYS A 13 -28.03 -49.82 -17.82
N PHE A 14 -28.56 -48.83 -17.10
CA PHE A 14 -28.29 -48.40 -15.72
C PHE A 14 -26.80 -48.16 -15.43
N LEU A 15 -26.32 -46.93 -15.67
CA LEU A 15 -25.36 -46.12 -14.87
C LEU A 15 -24.95 -44.89 -15.72
N PHE A 16 -25.41 -43.68 -15.39
CA PHE A 16 -24.73 -42.66 -14.56
C PHE A 16 -23.50 -42.01 -15.21
N LEU A 17 -23.48 -40.67 -15.13
CA LEU A 17 -22.35 -39.75 -15.29
C LEU A 17 -21.91 -39.55 -16.76
N LEU A 18 -21.89 -38.34 -17.32
CA LEU A 18 -21.28 -37.14 -16.77
C LEU A 18 -22.06 -35.90 -17.22
N ILE A 19 -22.71 -35.27 -16.25
CA ILE A 19 -23.03 -33.85 -16.33
C ILE A 19 -21.66 -33.17 -16.35
N ILE A 20 -21.22 -32.71 -17.52
CA ILE A 20 -20.09 -31.80 -17.62
C ILE A 20 -20.61 -30.48 -17.05
N GLY A 21 -20.55 -30.38 -15.71
CA GLY A 21 -20.48 -29.10 -15.07
C GLY A 21 -19.21 -28.45 -15.59
N CYS A 22 -19.37 -27.44 -16.45
CA CYS A 22 -18.34 -26.43 -16.57
C CYS A 22 -18.10 -25.95 -15.15
N GLY A 23 -16.94 -26.34 -14.60
CA GLY A 23 -16.41 -25.73 -13.41
C GLY A 23 -16.32 -24.25 -13.70
N ASP A 24 -17.30 -23.52 -13.19
CA ASP A 24 -17.10 -22.13 -12.84
C ASP A 24 -15.86 -22.15 -11.97
N SER A 25 -14.76 -21.70 -12.56
CA SER A 25 -13.46 -21.67 -11.92
C SER A 25 -13.65 -20.62 -10.86
N GLY A 26 -14.05 -21.09 -9.68
CA GLY A 26 -14.38 -20.29 -8.52
C GLY A 26 -13.31 -19.25 -8.38
N ASN A 27 -13.65 -18.05 -8.85
CA ASN A 27 -12.87 -16.88 -8.63
C ASN A 27 -13.11 -16.61 -7.15
N ASN A 28 -12.34 -17.30 -6.30
CA ASN A 28 -12.15 -16.97 -4.91
C ASN A 28 -11.46 -15.60 -4.92
N SER A 29 -12.19 -14.56 -5.34
CA SER A 29 -11.87 -13.19 -5.02
C SER A 29 -12.02 -13.12 -3.53
N GLN A 30 -10.92 -13.34 -2.83
CA GLN A 30 -10.82 -13.08 -1.41
C GLN A 30 -11.31 -11.63 -1.22
N GLU A 31 -12.50 -11.45 -0.65
CA GLU A 31 -13.08 -10.14 -0.47
C GLU A 31 -12.14 -9.35 0.44
N CYS A 32 -11.44 -8.39 -0.15
CA CYS A 32 -10.49 -7.57 0.59
C CYS A 32 -11.24 -6.73 1.62
N LYS A 33 -10.69 -6.67 2.83
CA LYS A 33 -11.35 -6.04 3.98
C LYS A 33 -11.57 -4.54 3.77
N TYR A 34 -10.71 -3.90 2.99
CA TYR A 34 -10.75 -2.46 2.73
C TYR A 34 -11.06 -2.15 1.27
N LYS A 35 -11.51 -0.92 1.03
CA LYS A 35 -11.75 -0.39 -0.30
C LYS A 35 -10.42 -0.11 -1.01
N PRO A 36 -10.40 -0.09 -2.36
CA PRO A 36 -9.24 0.35 -3.11
C PRO A 36 -8.73 1.72 -2.64
N PRO A 37 -7.41 1.96 -2.65
CA PRO A 37 -6.85 3.25 -2.25
C PRO A 37 -7.36 4.41 -3.12
N THR A 38 -7.27 5.62 -2.56
CA THR A 38 -7.59 6.87 -3.25
C THR A 38 -6.37 7.79 -3.21
N ALA A 39 -6.24 8.63 -4.23
CA ALA A 39 -5.19 9.64 -4.32
C ALA A 39 -5.30 10.63 -3.15
N ILE A 40 -4.18 10.92 -2.50
CA ILE A 40 -4.04 11.87 -1.38
C ILE A 40 -3.64 13.25 -1.90
N PHE A 41 -2.84 13.31 -2.98
CA PHE A 41 -2.20 14.52 -3.48
C PHE A 41 -2.88 15.10 -4.73
N GLU A 42 -4.12 14.69 -5.01
CA GLU A 42 -4.84 15.11 -6.19
C GLU A 42 -5.26 16.59 -6.11
N ASN A 43 -5.10 17.32 -7.23
CA ASN A 43 -5.57 18.71 -7.39
C ASN A 43 -4.98 19.73 -6.40
N ILE A 44 -3.81 19.45 -5.81
CA ILE A 44 -3.12 20.38 -4.91
C ILE A 44 -2.34 21.42 -5.71
N LYS A 45 -2.60 22.70 -5.47
CA LYS A 45 -1.89 23.81 -6.12
C LYS A 45 -0.40 23.78 -5.76
N GLY A 46 0.46 23.95 -6.76
CA GLY A 46 1.91 23.96 -6.58
C GLY A 46 2.55 22.57 -6.69
N PHE A 47 1.75 21.51 -6.64
CA PHE A 47 2.24 20.15 -6.88
C PHE A 47 2.27 19.91 -8.39
N THR A 48 3.29 19.18 -8.84
CA THR A 48 3.57 18.91 -10.25
C THR A 48 3.84 17.43 -10.47
N ASN A 49 3.81 16.98 -11.72
CA ASN A 49 4.06 15.58 -12.09
C ASN A 49 3.19 14.58 -11.31
N HIS A 50 1.92 14.94 -11.04
CA HIS A 50 0.99 14.05 -10.35
C HIS A 50 0.65 12.84 -11.23
N SER A 51 0.72 11.65 -10.64
CA SER A 51 0.20 10.42 -11.24
C SER A 51 -0.34 9.50 -10.16
N PHE A 52 -1.45 8.83 -10.42
CA PHE A 52 -2.04 7.84 -9.53
C PHE A 52 -2.38 6.57 -10.31
N GLU A 53 -1.70 5.47 -9.98
CA GLU A 53 -1.92 4.16 -10.60
C GLU A 53 -2.51 3.19 -9.58
N VAL A 54 -3.66 2.57 -9.90
CA VAL A 54 -4.31 1.55 -9.05
C VAL A 54 -4.22 0.18 -9.72
N ARG A 55 -3.82 -0.83 -8.95
CA ARG A 55 -3.78 -2.24 -9.37
C ARG A 55 -4.45 -3.10 -8.30
N GLY A 56 -5.76 -3.27 -8.42
CA GLY A 56 -6.56 -4.00 -7.42
C GLY A 56 -6.65 -3.23 -6.10
N GLN A 57 -5.93 -3.71 -5.08
CA GLN A 57 -5.89 -3.12 -3.73
C GLN A 57 -4.58 -2.44 -3.38
N GLU A 58 -3.75 -2.27 -4.40
CA GLU A 58 -2.49 -1.55 -4.31
C GLU A 58 -2.60 -0.30 -5.17
N ALA A 59 -2.00 0.79 -4.72
CA ALA A 59 -1.85 1.99 -5.52
C ALA A 59 -0.48 2.63 -5.32
N VAL A 60 -0.04 3.34 -6.35
CA VAL A 60 1.15 4.19 -6.29
C VAL A 60 0.73 5.58 -6.73
N GLU A 61 0.95 6.55 -5.85
CA GLU A 61 0.81 7.96 -6.13
C GLU A 61 2.18 8.63 -6.20
N LYS A 62 2.41 9.47 -7.21
CA LYS A 62 3.67 10.21 -7.36
C LYS A 62 3.38 11.69 -7.51
N ILE A 63 4.20 12.52 -6.87
CA ILE A 63 4.17 13.97 -6.99
C ILE A 63 5.57 14.58 -6.88
N SER A 64 5.72 15.77 -7.42
CA SER A 64 6.86 16.65 -7.20
C SER A 64 6.38 17.96 -6.56
N VAL A 65 7.10 18.44 -5.54
CA VAL A 65 6.86 19.72 -4.86
C VAL A 65 8.06 20.64 -5.12
N PRO A 66 8.04 21.46 -6.18
CA PRO A 66 9.19 22.26 -6.60
C PRO A 66 9.69 23.22 -5.51
N GLU A 67 8.77 23.84 -4.75
CA GLU A 67 9.11 24.77 -3.67
C GLU A 67 9.94 24.13 -2.55
N MET A 68 9.81 22.81 -2.37
CA MET A 68 10.55 22.03 -1.36
C MET A 68 11.70 21.22 -1.97
N ASN A 69 11.91 21.30 -3.30
CA ASN A 69 12.87 20.46 -4.02
C ASN A 69 12.71 18.96 -3.69
N LEU A 70 11.46 18.51 -3.61
CA LEU A 70 11.04 17.21 -3.09
C LEU A 70 10.26 16.43 -4.14
N SER A 71 10.52 15.13 -4.25
CA SER A 71 9.65 14.18 -4.96
C SER A 71 9.17 13.10 -4.00
N ILE A 72 7.89 12.73 -4.10
CA ILE A 72 7.27 11.72 -3.24
C ILE A 72 6.68 10.62 -4.10
N GLU A 73 6.98 9.36 -3.74
CA GLU A 73 6.20 8.20 -4.17
C GLU A 73 5.50 7.62 -2.94
N LEU A 74 4.17 7.57 -2.98
CA LEU A 74 3.33 7.00 -1.94
C LEU A 74 2.78 5.65 -2.44
N TYR A 75 3.19 4.58 -1.79
CA TYR A 75 2.64 3.24 -2.00
C TYR A 75 1.56 2.98 -0.96
N GLN A 76 0.38 2.57 -1.41
CA GLN A 76 -0.76 2.26 -0.56
C GLN A 76 -1.19 0.81 -0.78
N SER A 77 -1.45 0.07 0.29
CA SER A 77 -2.04 -1.27 0.20
C SER A 77 -3.15 -1.45 1.24
N GLY A 78 -4.16 -2.24 0.88
CA GLY A 78 -5.38 -2.38 1.68
C GLY A 78 -6.08 -3.74 1.64
N CYS A 79 -5.50 -4.82 1.10
CA CYS A 79 -6.26 -6.08 1.09
C CYS A 79 -6.34 -6.74 2.48
N ASN A 80 -5.21 -6.86 3.19
CA ASN A 80 -5.11 -7.55 4.48
C ASN A 80 -4.85 -6.60 5.66
N ALA A 81 -4.05 -5.56 5.43
CA ALA A 81 -3.66 -4.54 6.39
C ALA A 81 -3.62 -3.19 5.67
N LEU A 82 -3.82 -2.09 6.40
CA LEU A 82 -3.65 -0.76 5.83
C LEU A 82 -2.18 -0.37 5.96
N GLN A 83 -1.52 -0.18 4.82
CA GLN A 83 -0.14 0.27 4.77
C GLN A 83 0.01 1.48 3.86
N GLN A 84 0.80 2.45 4.33
CA GLN A 84 1.21 3.61 3.54
C GLN A 84 2.73 3.77 3.64
N GLU A 85 3.42 3.67 2.52
CA GLU A 85 4.86 3.87 2.43
C GLU A 85 5.15 5.14 1.63
N TYR A 86 5.66 6.15 2.31
CA TYR A 86 6.08 7.42 1.70
C TYR A 86 7.58 7.36 1.43
N ARG A 87 7.97 7.41 0.17
CA ARG A 87 9.36 7.54 -0.27
C ARG A 87 9.62 8.97 -0.70
N MET A 88 10.35 9.71 0.13
CA MET A 88 10.69 11.11 -0.07
C MET A 88 12.11 11.22 -0.61
N LEU A 89 12.23 11.56 -1.89
CA LEU A 89 13.49 11.86 -2.53
C LEU A 89 13.84 13.33 -2.30
N LEU A 90 14.88 13.56 -1.50
CA LEU A 90 15.45 14.88 -1.27
C LEU A 90 16.57 15.12 -2.28
N ASN A 91 16.42 16.17 -3.08
CA ASN A 91 17.44 16.61 -4.03
C ASN A 91 18.55 17.36 -3.26
N GLY A 92 19.72 16.74 -3.12
CA GLY A 92 20.86 17.32 -2.39
C GLY A 92 21.58 16.29 -1.51
N THR A 93 22.50 16.77 -0.68
CA THR A 93 23.25 15.92 0.26
C THR A 93 22.53 15.85 1.61
N TYR A 94 21.97 14.69 1.92
CA TYR A 94 21.53 14.35 3.28
C TYR A 94 22.63 13.52 3.97
N PRO A 95 23.05 13.86 5.20
CA PRO A 95 24.20 13.20 5.82
C PRO A 95 24.03 11.68 5.98
N LEU A 96 25.09 10.94 5.64
CA LEU A 96 25.15 9.47 5.79
C LEU A 96 24.93 9.04 7.23
N ASN A 97 25.45 9.80 8.18
CA ASN A 97 25.43 9.53 9.61
C ASN A 97 24.30 10.24 10.35
N THR A 98 23.27 10.77 9.67
CA THR A 98 22.11 11.36 10.37
C THR A 98 21.49 10.34 11.33
N PRO A 99 21.37 10.67 12.63
CA PRO A 99 20.71 9.81 13.61
C PRO A 99 19.23 9.52 13.26
N PRO A 100 18.67 8.36 13.67
CA PRO A 100 17.28 8.02 13.37
C PRO A 100 16.26 9.03 13.91
N ASP A 101 16.47 9.58 15.10
CA ASP A 101 15.59 10.57 15.72
C ASP A 101 15.61 11.90 14.97
N VAL A 102 16.79 12.34 14.52
CA VAL A 102 16.91 13.51 13.64
C VAL A 102 16.19 13.25 12.31
N CYS A 103 16.35 12.06 11.73
CA CYS A 103 15.64 11.69 10.51
C CYS A 103 14.12 11.66 10.69
N ALA A 104 13.63 11.18 11.83
CA ALA A 104 12.22 11.22 12.17
C ALA A 104 11.72 12.68 12.26
N MET A 105 12.49 13.57 12.88
CA MET A 105 12.16 14.99 12.96
C MET A 105 12.11 15.66 11.58
N ASP A 106 13.06 15.35 10.68
CA ASP A 106 13.08 15.88 9.32
C ASP A 106 11.85 15.40 8.51
N ILE A 107 11.49 14.11 8.62
CA ILE A 107 10.27 13.57 8.00
C ILE A 107 9.02 14.28 8.56
N ALA A 108 8.96 14.49 9.87
CA ALA A 108 7.84 15.17 10.49
C ALA A 108 7.75 16.64 10.05
N GLU A 109 8.87 17.31 9.83
CA GLU A 109 8.90 18.66 9.28
C GLU A 109 8.41 18.68 7.83
N ILE A 110 8.83 17.72 6.99
CA ILE A 110 8.33 17.58 5.62
C ILE A 110 6.81 17.43 5.63
N PHE A 111 6.27 16.51 6.43
CA PHE A 111 4.82 16.28 6.52
C PHE A 111 4.05 17.50 7.05
N TYR A 112 4.60 18.18 8.05
CA TYR A 112 4.02 19.43 8.53
C TYR A 112 3.99 20.48 7.41
N ASN A 113 5.10 20.71 6.70
CA ASN A 113 5.18 21.71 5.63
C ASN A 113 4.24 21.38 4.46
N LEU A 114 4.13 20.11 4.07
CA LEU A 114 3.15 19.67 3.07
C LEU A 114 1.72 19.95 3.53
N SER A 115 1.39 19.65 4.79
CA SER A 115 0.07 19.94 5.34
C SER A 115 -0.29 21.43 5.30
N GLN A 116 0.69 22.33 5.41
CA GLN A 116 0.44 23.77 5.35
C GLN A 116 0.17 24.28 3.93
N GLN A 117 0.63 23.58 2.88
CA GLN A 117 0.35 23.97 1.49
C GLN A 117 -1.10 23.67 1.07
N ALA A 118 -1.70 22.65 1.68
CA ALA A 118 -3.09 22.26 1.43
C ALA A 118 -3.76 21.75 2.72
N PRO A 119 -4.11 22.63 3.68
CA PRO A 119 -4.56 22.22 5.01
C PRO A 119 -5.84 21.40 5.04
N ASN A 120 -6.74 21.60 4.08
CA ASN A 120 -8.01 20.88 4.02
C ASN A 120 -7.82 19.46 3.47
N GLU A 121 -6.90 19.31 2.52
CA GLU A 121 -6.62 18.07 1.80
C GLU A 121 -5.59 17.20 2.54
N LEU A 122 -4.58 17.82 3.16
CA LEU A 122 -3.42 17.15 3.74
C LEU A 122 -3.35 17.22 5.28
N GLY A 123 -4.47 17.52 5.95
CA GLY A 123 -4.54 17.59 7.40
C GLY A 123 -4.10 16.31 8.14
N LEU A 124 -4.22 15.14 7.50
CA LEU A 124 -3.70 13.88 8.04
C LEU A 124 -2.16 13.89 8.18
N LEU A 125 -1.43 14.53 7.25
CA LEU A 125 0.03 14.63 7.34
C LEU A 125 0.46 15.45 8.56
N GLN A 126 -0.33 16.43 8.98
CA GLN A 126 -0.08 17.16 10.22
C GLN A 126 -0.20 16.24 11.45
N GLN A 127 -1.16 15.31 11.45
CA GLN A 127 -1.31 14.33 12.53
C GLN A 127 -0.12 13.37 12.57
N TRP A 128 0.34 12.89 11.41
CA TRP A 128 1.55 12.10 11.31
C TRP A 128 2.79 12.85 11.77
N ALA A 129 2.94 14.11 11.38
CA ALA A 129 4.02 14.97 11.87
C ALA A 129 4.02 15.06 13.40
N GLY A 130 2.84 15.23 14.02
CA GLY A 130 2.69 15.28 15.48
C GLY A 130 3.08 13.96 16.17
N ALA A 131 2.60 12.83 15.64
CA ALA A 131 2.91 11.50 16.16
C ALA A 131 4.41 11.18 16.07
N ILE A 132 5.02 11.41 14.90
CA ILE A 132 6.45 11.19 14.68
C ILE A 132 7.29 12.07 15.62
N LYS A 133 6.95 13.35 15.78
CA LYS A 133 7.67 14.26 16.71
C LYS A 133 7.60 13.79 18.15
N THR A 134 6.45 13.29 18.57
CA THR A 134 6.22 12.81 19.94
C THR A 134 7.11 11.60 20.23
N ASP A 135 7.20 10.66 19.28
CA ASP A 135 7.92 9.40 19.44
C ASP A 135 9.31 9.41 18.79
N ALA A 136 9.82 10.56 18.35
CA ALA A 136 11.06 10.69 17.56
C ALA A 136 12.26 9.94 18.17
N LYS A 137 12.40 10.01 19.49
CA LYS A 137 13.49 9.35 20.24
C LYS A 137 13.40 7.83 20.28
N ALA A 138 12.23 7.26 20.01
CA ALA A 138 12.01 5.82 19.99
C ALA A 138 12.40 5.19 18.65
N PHE A 139 12.58 5.99 17.58
CA PHE A 139 12.94 5.45 16.27
C PHE A 139 14.36 4.88 16.26
N GLN A 140 14.47 3.71 15.65
CA GLN A 140 15.69 3.13 15.10
C GLN A 140 15.44 2.84 13.62
N TYR A 141 16.49 2.85 12.79
CA TYR A 141 16.33 2.52 11.38
C TYR A 141 15.92 1.07 11.19
N ASN A 142 14.94 0.81 10.31
CA ASN A 142 14.38 -0.51 10.02
C ASN A 142 13.72 -1.20 11.24
N GLU A 143 13.33 -0.43 12.26
CA GLU A 143 12.56 -0.93 13.40
C GLU A 143 11.21 -0.22 13.49
N LYS A 144 10.19 -0.97 13.93
CA LYS A 144 8.84 -0.46 14.11
C LYS A 144 8.69 0.23 15.46
N VAL A 145 8.16 1.44 15.43
CA VAL A 145 7.69 2.19 16.60
C VAL A 145 6.17 2.13 16.61
N LEU A 146 5.57 1.62 17.68
CA LEU A 146 4.12 1.65 17.87
C LEU A 146 3.73 3.00 18.47
N PHE A 147 2.93 3.79 17.74
CA PHE A 147 2.44 5.07 18.25
C PHE A 147 1.41 4.83 19.35
N GLN A 148 1.66 5.45 20.50
CA GLN A 148 0.83 5.32 21.71
C GLN A 148 -0.66 5.54 21.40
N GLY A 149 -1.50 4.55 21.72
CA GLY A 149 -2.96 4.66 21.64
C GLY A 149 -3.59 4.62 20.24
N SER A 150 -2.80 4.42 19.16
CA SER A 150 -3.32 4.48 17.78
C SER A 150 -3.51 3.13 17.09
N GLY A 151 -2.91 2.05 17.61
CA GLY A 151 -2.80 0.77 16.89
C GLY A 151 -1.99 0.85 15.59
N VAL A 152 -1.37 1.99 15.30
CA VAL A 152 -0.55 2.24 14.12
C VAL A 152 0.92 2.17 14.51
N SER A 153 1.70 1.48 13.69
CA SER A 153 3.16 1.48 13.78
C SER A 153 3.78 2.28 12.65
N ALA A 154 4.96 2.84 12.90
CA ALA A 154 5.79 3.51 11.91
C ALA A 154 7.20 2.91 11.88
N GLU A 155 7.77 2.76 10.69
CA GLU A 155 9.15 2.35 10.47
C GLU A 155 9.84 3.37 9.57
N ILE A 156 11.06 3.78 9.90
CA ILE A 156 11.86 4.67 9.05
C ILE A 156 13.04 3.94 8.43
N ASN A 157 13.24 4.15 7.14
CA ASN A 157 14.36 3.63 6.38
C ASN A 157 15.05 4.78 5.66
N LYS A 158 16.38 4.70 5.56
CA LYS A 158 17.18 5.68 4.82
C LYS A 158 18.04 4.95 3.80
N THR A 159 17.90 5.32 2.54
CA THR A 159 18.75 4.80 1.47
C THR A 159 19.45 5.94 0.75
N HIS A 160 20.72 5.72 0.42
CA HIS A 160 21.54 6.71 -0.26
C HIS A 160 21.59 6.40 -1.75
N GLN A 161 21.45 7.46 -2.55
CA GLN A 161 21.75 7.46 -3.96
C GLN A 161 22.93 8.40 -4.20
N THR A 162 23.58 8.30 -5.37
CA THR A 162 24.87 8.96 -5.63
C THR A 162 24.85 10.48 -5.44
N LYS A 163 23.67 11.13 -5.55
CA LYS A 163 23.48 12.59 -5.43
C LYS A 163 22.20 12.99 -4.67
N SER A 164 21.57 12.06 -3.98
CA SER A 164 20.28 12.24 -3.32
C SER A 164 20.13 11.26 -2.17
N ALA A 165 19.20 11.55 -1.27
CA ALA A 165 18.79 10.61 -0.25
C ALA A 165 17.30 10.34 -0.36
N MET A 166 16.93 9.09 -0.13
CA MET A 166 15.54 8.68 -0.03
C MET A 166 15.24 8.37 1.43
N LEU A 167 14.38 9.19 2.01
CA LEU A 167 13.81 8.96 3.33
C LEU A 167 12.49 8.23 3.15
N THR A 168 12.37 7.06 3.75
CA THR A 168 11.16 6.25 3.68
C THR A 168 10.53 6.18 5.06
N ILE A 169 9.22 6.39 5.14
CA ILE A 169 8.42 6.07 6.33
C ILE A 169 7.25 5.17 5.94
N ILE A 170 7.06 4.09 6.70
CA ILE A 170 6.00 3.10 6.48
C ILE A 170 5.07 3.12 7.67
N PHE A 171 3.80 3.46 7.44
CA PHE A 171 2.74 3.30 8.43
C PHE A 171 2.02 1.96 8.22
N SER A 172 1.69 1.26 9.30
CA SER A 172 0.97 -0.02 9.23
C SER A 172 -0.03 -0.17 10.38
N GLN A 173 -1.24 -0.65 10.07
CA GLN A 173 -2.31 -0.97 11.01
C GLN A 173 -2.87 -2.38 10.78
#